data_AF-A0A1S1MFL9-F1
#
_entry.id   AF-A0A1S1MFL9-F1
#
_cell.length_a   1.000
_cell.length_b   1.000
_cell.length_c   1.000
_cell.angle_alpha   90.00
_cell.angle_beta   90.00
_cell.angle_gamma   90.00
#
_symmetry.space_group_name_H-M   'P 1'
#
loop_
_entity.id
_entity.type
_entity.pdbx_description
1 polymer ?
#
loop_
_entity_poly.entity_id
_entity_poly.type
_entity_poly.pdbx_seq_one_letter_code
_entity_poly.pdbx_strand_id
1 'polypeptide(L)'
;MSQKILQKLPQKTSQKLPQIFLQKLAQKLSQKLPKTTPAKIFLNIFINAPKNINFKKILQKSLIFALFINTASALESNIIEIMQNLQHDSDLIRKGFFLDKEDIIKEGIQKHKDDFNALQKFNIEVFLDSTTMNYSPIMKSFMSNIVEQRIALENFLAKGYKLRAYEAYQQLNLNCMKCHALSREWK
;
A
#
# COMPACT_ATOMS: atom_id res chain seq x y z
N MET A 1 53.89 29.80 -24.69
CA MET A 1 52.41 29.89 -24.82
C MET A 1 51.88 28.47 -24.70
N SER A 2 50.95 28.06 -23.85
CA SER A 2 50.17 28.71 -22.80
C SER A 2 49.79 27.65 -21.77
N GLN A 3 49.62 28.10 -20.55
CA GLN A 3 49.36 27.36 -19.33
C GLN A 3 47.95 26.73 -19.24
N LYS A 4 47.87 25.64 -18.45
CA LYS A 4 46.80 25.23 -17.52
C LYS A 4 45.49 26.03 -17.57
N ILE A 5 44.35 25.34 -17.73
CA ILE A 5 43.24 25.39 -16.76
C ILE A 5 42.54 24.01 -16.70
N LEU A 6 42.76 23.34 -15.58
CA LEU A 6 41.91 22.29 -15.00
C LEU A 6 41.01 23.00 -13.98
N GLN A 7 39.68 22.75 -14.01
CA GLN A 7 38.59 23.11 -13.05
C GLN A 7 37.37 23.63 -13.85
N LYS A 8 36.10 23.25 -13.65
CA LYS A 8 35.36 22.56 -12.59
C LYS A 8 34.12 21.91 -13.21
N LEU A 9 33.78 20.70 -12.74
CA LEU A 9 32.48 20.06 -12.91
C LEU A 9 31.43 20.73 -11.99
N PRO A 10 30.17 20.90 -12.42
CA PRO A 10 29.05 20.88 -11.50
C PRO A 10 28.23 19.61 -11.72
N GLN A 11 28.45 18.63 -10.86
CA GLN A 11 27.43 17.63 -10.50
C GLN A 11 26.40 18.30 -9.59
N LYS A 12 25.17 18.48 -10.07
CA LYS A 12 23.89 18.62 -9.32
C LYS A 12 22.87 19.19 -10.31
N THR A 13 21.66 18.67 -10.51
CA THR A 13 20.71 18.06 -9.57
C THR A 13 19.81 17.08 -10.33
N SER A 14 19.92 15.77 -10.06
CA SER A 14 18.79 14.86 -10.30
C SER A 14 17.79 15.13 -9.18
N GLN A 15 16.83 16.02 -9.44
CA GLN A 15 15.68 16.18 -8.56
C GLN A 15 14.92 14.85 -8.58
N LYS A 16 15.09 14.06 -7.51
CA LYS A 16 14.15 12.98 -7.17
C LYS A 16 12.77 13.60 -7.13
N LEU A 17 11.98 13.34 -8.17
CA LEU A 17 10.56 13.66 -8.17
C LEU A 17 9.95 12.96 -6.93
N PRO A 18 9.25 13.67 -6.04
CA PRO A 18 8.75 13.08 -4.82
C PRO A 18 7.89 11.86 -5.17
N GLN A 19 8.21 10.72 -4.58
CA GLN A 19 7.49 9.45 -4.81
C GLN A 19 5.97 9.61 -4.57
N ILE A 20 5.60 10.56 -3.70
CA ILE A 20 4.22 11.02 -3.42
C ILE A 20 3.54 11.61 -4.68
N PHE A 21 4.26 12.39 -5.48
CA PHE A 21 3.73 12.95 -6.72
C PHE A 21 3.48 11.85 -7.75
N LEU A 22 4.39 10.88 -7.86
CA LEU A 22 4.22 9.72 -8.75
C LEU A 22 3.03 8.84 -8.31
N GLN A 23 2.86 8.63 -7.00
CA GLN A 23 1.74 7.87 -6.45
C GLN A 23 0.40 8.58 -6.67
N LYS A 24 0.29 9.87 -6.35
CA LYS A 24 -0.94 10.64 -6.58
C LYS A 24 -1.27 10.78 -8.06
N LEU A 25 -0.27 10.91 -8.94
CA LEU A 25 -0.46 10.98 -10.38
C LEU A 25 -0.97 9.65 -10.96
N ALA A 26 -0.40 8.52 -10.53
CA ALA A 26 -0.84 7.18 -10.95
C ALA A 26 -2.31 6.92 -10.57
N GLN A 27 -2.71 7.31 -9.35
CA GLN A 27 -4.08 7.14 -8.86
C GLN A 27 -5.08 8.00 -9.65
N LYS A 28 -4.72 9.25 -9.97
CA LYS A 28 -5.55 10.18 -10.76
C LYS A 28 -5.69 9.74 -12.23
N LEU A 29 -4.69 9.06 -12.78
CA LEU A 29 -4.73 8.50 -14.14
C LEU A 29 -5.56 7.21 -14.20
N SER A 30 -5.49 6.36 -13.17
CA SER A 30 -6.30 5.13 -13.10
C SER A 30 -7.81 5.42 -13.05
N GLN A 31 -8.23 6.48 -12.34
CA GLN A 31 -9.64 6.89 -12.25
C GLN A 31 -10.22 7.51 -13.54
N LYS A 32 -9.36 7.98 -14.48
CA LYS A 32 -9.79 8.63 -15.72
C LYS A 32 -9.72 7.74 -16.97
N LEU A 33 -9.11 6.55 -16.89
CA LEU A 33 -9.07 5.63 -18.03
C LEU A 33 -10.27 4.66 -18.01
N PRO A 34 -10.96 4.45 -19.15
CA PRO A 34 -12.03 3.46 -19.23
C PRO A 34 -11.47 2.05 -18.96
N LYS A 35 -12.29 1.19 -18.33
CA LYS A 35 -12.01 -0.24 -18.03
C LYS A 35 -11.89 -1.12 -19.29
N THR A 36 -11.33 -0.60 -20.37
CA THR A 36 -11.02 -1.38 -21.57
C THR A 36 -9.55 -1.74 -21.54
N THR A 37 -9.28 -3.04 -21.66
CA THR A 37 -7.96 -3.67 -21.67
C THR A 37 -6.89 -2.81 -22.37
N PRO A 38 -5.74 -2.54 -21.74
CA PRO A 38 -4.69 -1.66 -22.27
C PRO A 38 -4.26 -1.99 -23.71
N ALA A 39 -4.36 -3.26 -24.09
CA ALA A 39 -4.02 -3.76 -25.43
C ALA A 39 -4.87 -3.15 -26.56
N LYS A 40 -6.17 -2.88 -26.35
CA LYS A 40 -7.05 -2.34 -27.41
C LYS A 40 -6.79 -0.86 -27.72
N ILE A 41 -6.42 -0.07 -26.70
CA ILE A 41 -6.07 1.34 -26.88
C ILE A 41 -4.71 1.46 -27.58
N PHE A 42 -3.75 0.60 -27.21
CA PHE A 42 -2.43 0.54 -27.86
C PHE A 42 -2.56 0.24 -29.36
N LEU A 43 -3.42 -0.72 -29.75
CA LEU A 43 -3.58 -1.10 -31.14
C LEU A 43 -4.24 0.00 -32.00
N ASN A 44 -5.26 0.70 -31.48
CA ASN A 44 -5.94 1.76 -32.23
C ASN A 44 -5.08 3.02 -32.45
N ILE A 45 -4.16 3.34 -31.53
CA ILE A 45 -3.23 4.46 -31.68
C ILE A 45 -2.15 4.15 -32.72
N PHE A 46 -1.70 2.89 -32.79
CA PHE A 46 -0.70 2.47 -33.78
C PHE A 46 -1.26 2.39 -35.20
N ILE A 47 -2.53 1.99 -35.38
CA ILE A 47 -3.14 1.81 -36.70
C ILE A 47 -3.55 3.14 -37.36
N ASN A 48 -3.96 4.15 -36.57
CA ASN A 48 -4.51 5.41 -37.09
C ASN A 48 -3.57 6.63 -36.98
N ALA A 49 -2.27 6.44 -36.74
CA ALA A 49 -1.33 7.55 -36.60
C ALA A 49 -1.10 8.27 -37.95
N PRO A 50 -1.31 9.61 -38.05
CA PRO A 50 -1.02 10.34 -39.26
C PRO A 50 0.49 10.34 -39.56
N LYS A 51 0.84 10.17 -40.85
CA LYS A 51 2.19 9.90 -41.38
C LYS A 51 3.27 10.97 -41.14
N ASN A 52 2.99 12.00 -40.33
CA ASN A 52 3.91 13.13 -40.12
C ASN A 52 4.19 13.39 -38.63
N ILE A 53 4.36 12.33 -37.83
CA ILE A 53 4.73 12.46 -36.42
C ILE A 53 6.08 11.81 -36.16
N ASN A 54 6.92 12.48 -35.36
CA ASN A 54 8.21 11.97 -34.90
C ASN A 54 7.99 10.74 -33.99
N PHE A 55 7.96 9.56 -34.61
CA PHE A 55 7.68 8.27 -33.99
C PHE A 55 8.54 8.00 -32.75
N LYS A 56 9.77 8.52 -32.68
CA LYS A 56 10.68 8.35 -31.54
C LYS A 56 10.14 9.02 -30.26
N LYS A 57 9.50 10.18 -30.36
CA LYS A 57 8.86 10.90 -29.23
C LYS A 57 7.55 10.23 -28.79
N ILE A 58 6.76 9.69 -29.71
CA ILE A 58 5.55 8.93 -29.37
C ILE A 58 5.92 7.61 -28.69
N LEU A 59 6.91 6.89 -29.23
CA LEU A 59 7.37 5.62 -28.67
C LEU A 59 7.93 5.81 -27.27
N GLN A 60 8.74 6.86 -27.03
CA GLN A 60 9.18 7.23 -25.67
C GLN A 60 8.02 7.53 -24.72
N LYS A 61 7.03 8.33 -25.16
CA LYS A 61 5.85 8.63 -24.32
C LYS A 61 4.99 7.39 -24.04
N SER A 62 4.83 6.49 -25.02
CA SER A 62 4.10 5.22 -24.88
C SER A 62 4.82 4.23 -23.96
N LEU A 63 6.16 4.15 -24.07
CA LEU A 63 6.98 3.27 -23.22
C LEU A 63 6.94 3.72 -21.76
N ILE A 64 7.05 5.04 -21.52
CA ILE A 64 6.93 5.64 -20.19
C ILE A 64 5.53 5.39 -19.62
N PHE A 65 4.48 5.58 -20.41
CA PHE A 65 3.10 5.33 -20.00
C PHE A 65 2.84 3.85 -19.64
N ALA A 66 3.35 2.90 -20.44
CA ALA A 66 3.24 1.47 -20.17
C ALA A 66 3.99 1.05 -18.88
N LEU A 67 5.17 1.64 -18.61
CA LEU A 67 5.91 1.43 -17.37
C LEU A 67 5.15 1.98 -16.14
N PHE A 68 4.46 3.11 -16.29
CA PHE A 68 3.65 3.68 -15.20
C PHE A 68 2.40 2.85 -14.90
N ILE A 69 1.73 2.30 -15.91
CA ILE A 69 0.55 1.44 -15.69
C ILE A 69 0.95 0.14 -14.97
N ASN A 70 2.04 -0.51 -15.39
CA ASN A 70 2.47 -1.76 -14.77
C ASN A 70 2.86 -1.59 -13.29
N THR A 71 3.48 -0.45 -12.93
CA THR A 71 3.89 -0.20 -11.54
C THR A 71 2.71 0.14 -10.62
N ALA A 72 1.70 0.85 -11.11
CA ALA A 72 0.48 1.16 -10.35
C ALA A 72 -0.34 -0.11 -10.07
N SER A 73 -0.57 -0.94 -11.10
CA SER A 73 -1.31 -2.21 -10.96
C SER A 73 -0.60 -3.20 -10.03
N ALA A 74 0.74 -3.25 -10.07
CA ALA A 74 1.52 -4.07 -9.17
C ALA A 74 1.45 -3.60 -7.70
N LEU A 75 1.39 -2.28 -7.47
CA LEU A 75 1.24 -1.71 -6.13
C LEU A 75 -0.13 -2.02 -5.53
N GLU A 76 -1.20 -1.85 -6.30
CA GLU A 76 -2.57 -2.13 -5.89
C GLU A 76 -2.76 -3.63 -5.58
N SER A 77 -2.22 -4.50 -6.45
CA SER A 77 -2.23 -5.96 -6.23
C SER A 77 -1.55 -6.36 -4.91
N ASN A 78 -0.42 -5.73 -4.57
CA ASN A 78 0.33 -6.04 -3.35
C ASN A 78 -0.43 -5.64 -2.08
N ILE A 79 -1.09 -4.47 -2.08
CA ILE A 79 -1.88 -4.01 -0.94
C ILE A 79 -3.10 -4.91 -0.70
N ILE A 80 -3.82 -5.30 -1.76
CA ILE A 80 -4.99 -6.17 -1.66
C ILE A 80 -4.59 -7.52 -1.05
N GLU A 81 -3.48 -8.10 -1.52
CA GLU A 81 -2.93 -9.35 -1.00
C GLU A 81 -2.59 -9.23 0.49
N ILE A 82 -1.88 -8.17 0.91
CA ILE A 82 -1.56 -7.92 2.32
C ILE A 82 -2.84 -7.84 3.17
N MET A 83 -3.88 -7.15 2.70
CA MET A 83 -5.15 -7.05 3.44
C MET A 83 -5.88 -8.39 3.55
N GLN A 84 -5.83 -9.22 2.50
CA GLN A 84 -6.39 -10.57 2.53
C GLN A 84 -5.65 -11.48 3.49
N ASN A 85 -4.31 -11.39 3.52
CA ASN A 85 -3.49 -12.14 4.47
C ASN A 85 -3.79 -11.69 5.91
N LEU A 86 -3.85 -10.38 6.18
CA LEU A 86 -4.24 -9.85 7.50
C LEU A 86 -5.60 -10.35 7.97
N GLN A 87 -6.58 -10.46 7.07
CA GLN A 87 -7.88 -11.07 7.39
C GLN A 87 -7.73 -12.55 7.75
N HIS A 88 -6.99 -13.31 6.93
CA HIS A 88 -6.72 -14.72 7.17
C HIS A 88 -6.02 -14.96 8.51
N ASP A 89 -5.01 -14.16 8.83
CA ASP A 89 -4.26 -14.27 10.07
C ASP A 89 -5.12 -13.95 11.29
N SER A 90 -5.98 -12.93 11.17
CA SER A 90 -6.96 -12.63 12.22
C SER A 90 -7.93 -13.81 12.41
N ASP A 91 -8.40 -14.44 11.33
CA ASP A 91 -9.23 -15.64 11.42
C ASP A 91 -8.52 -16.83 12.06
N LEU A 92 -7.20 -16.99 11.85
CA LEU A 92 -6.39 -17.98 12.58
C LEU A 92 -6.37 -17.70 14.07
N ILE A 93 -6.10 -16.45 14.49
CA ILE A 93 -6.10 -16.07 15.92
C ILE A 93 -7.47 -16.39 16.54
N ARG A 94 -8.56 -15.97 15.89
CA ARG A 94 -9.94 -16.23 16.33
C ARG A 94 -10.20 -17.73 16.48
N LYS A 95 -9.88 -18.50 15.45
CA LYS A 95 -10.05 -19.95 15.43
C LYS A 95 -9.25 -20.62 16.54
N GLY A 96 -8.03 -20.16 16.79
CA GLY A 96 -7.18 -20.65 17.88
C GLY A 96 -7.82 -20.45 19.25
N PHE A 97 -8.43 -19.29 19.51
CA PHE A 97 -9.19 -19.06 20.74
C PHE A 97 -10.44 -19.97 20.84
N PHE A 98 -11.21 -20.11 19.76
CA PHE A 98 -12.41 -20.95 19.77
C PHE A 98 -12.13 -22.43 20.00
N LEU A 99 -11.00 -22.93 19.50
CA LEU A 99 -10.60 -24.34 19.62
C LEU A 99 -9.70 -24.62 20.84
N ASP A 100 -9.38 -23.60 21.63
CA ASP A 100 -8.39 -23.63 22.69
C ASP A 100 -7.01 -24.18 22.23
N LYS A 101 -6.52 -23.69 21.09
CA LYS A 101 -5.26 -24.09 20.44
C LYS A 101 -4.25 -22.96 20.41
N GLU A 102 -3.39 -22.90 21.43
CA GLU A 102 -2.40 -21.83 21.61
C GLU A 102 -1.34 -21.76 20.50
N ASP A 103 -0.98 -22.90 19.90
CA ASP A 103 -0.12 -22.99 18.73
C ASP A 103 -0.72 -22.24 17.52
N ILE A 104 -2.01 -22.43 17.25
CA ILE A 104 -2.73 -21.71 16.19
C ILE A 104 -2.83 -20.21 16.50
N ILE A 105 -3.06 -19.84 17.77
CA ILE A 105 -3.08 -18.43 18.19
C ILE A 105 -1.72 -17.79 17.91
N LYS A 106 -0.62 -18.42 18.32
CA LYS A 106 0.74 -17.91 18.13
C LYS A 106 1.12 -17.80 16.66
N GLU A 107 0.75 -18.79 15.85
CA GLU A 107 0.94 -18.74 14.39
C GLU A 107 0.22 -17.53 13.79
N GLY A 108 -1.07 -17.36 14.10
CA GLY A 108 -1.85 -16.22 13.62
C GLY A 108 -1.30 -14.87 14.06
N ILE A 109 -0.83 -14.74 15.31
CA ILE A 109 -0.20 -13.50 15.81
C ILE A 109 1.07 -13.17 15.03
N GLN A 110 1.93 -14.17 14.80
CA GLN A 110 3.20 -13.96 14.12
C GLN A 110 2.98 -13.57 12.65
N LYS A 111 2.09 -14.28 11.93
CA LYS A 111 1.74 -13.91 10.54
C LYS A 111 1.12 -12.50 10.48
N HIS A 112 0.16 -12.21 11.34
CA HIS A 112 -0.47 -10.89 11.40
C HIS A 112 0.57 -9.79 11.67
N LYS A 113 1.57 -10.05 12.53
CA LYS A 113 2.66 -9.10 12.79
C LYS A 113 3.48 -8.82 11.53
N ASP A 114 3.84 -9.87 10.80
CA ASP A 114 4.66 -9.77 9.60
C ASP A 114 3.93 -9.04 8.46
N ASP A 115 2.67 -9.40 8.20
CA ASP A 115 1.84 -8.73 7.20
C ASP A 115 1.48 -7.30 7.59
N PHE A 116 1.25 -7.02 8.88
CA PHE A 116 1.00 -5.65 9.34
C PHE A 116 2.25 -4.78 9.22
N ASN A 117 3.43 -5.33 9.49
CA ASN A 117 4.70 -4.63 9.25
C ASN A 117 4.93 -4.36 7.75
N ALA A 118 4.48 -5.26 6.87
CA ALA A 118 4.48 -5.01 5.43
C ALA A 118 3.53 -3.86 5.06
N LEU A 119 2.31 -3.86 5.61
CA LEU A 119 1.33 -2.79 5.43
C LEU A 119 1.86 -1.41 5.89
N GLN A 120 2.58 -1.35 7.01
CA GLN A 120 3.12 -0.10 7.55
C GLN A 120 4.17 0.58 6.66
N LYS A 121 4.71 -0.13 5.66
CA LYS A 121 5.63 0.47 4.67
C LYS A 121 4.91 1.37 3.67
N PHE A 122 3.58 1.28 3.58
CA PHE A 122 2.76 2.12 2.72
C PHE A 122 2.35 3.40 3.43
N ASN A 123 2.22 4.49 2.67
CA ASN A 123 1.64 5.71 3.19
C ASN A 123 0.13 5.51 3.37
N ILE A 124 -0.39 5.76 4.57
CA ILE A 124 -1.81 5.60 4.89
C ILE A 124 -2.73 6.46 4.00
N GLU A 125 -2.22 7.58 3.48
CA GLU A 125 -2.96 8.44 2.55
C GLU A 125 -3.32 7.76 1.23
N VAL A 126 -2.65 6.65 0.87
CA VAL A 126 -3.00 5.87 -0.32
C VAL A 126 -4.39 5.22 -0.18
N PHE A 127 -4.85 5.00 1.05
CA PHE A 127 -6.16 4.43 1.37
C PHE A 127 -7.26 5.50 1.52
N LEU A 128 -6.91 6.77 1.33
CA LEU A 128 -7.80 7.90 1.53
C LEU A 128 -8.03 8.64 0.21
N ASP A 129 -9.23 9.16 0.05
CA ASP A 129 -9.59 10.04 -1.05
C ASP A 129 -9.64 11.51 -0.59
N SER A 130 -10.14 12.40 -1.46
CA SER A 130 -10.24 13.82 -1.13
C SER A 130 -11.21 14.13 0.01
N THR A 131 -12.22 13.30 0.26
CA THR A 131 -13.22 13.53 1.31
C THR A 131 -12.79 12.95 2.66
N THR A 132 -11.86 11.99 2.65
CA THR A 132 -11.40 11.28 3.86
C THR A 132 -9.96 11.60 4.27
N MET A 133 -9.24 12.44 3.52
CA MET A 133 -7.82 12.78 3.76
C MET A 133 -7.53 13.33 5.18
N ASN A 134 -8.48 14.08 5.75
CA ASN A 134 -8.38 14.63 7.10
C ASN A 134 -8.38 13.54 8.20
N TYR A 135 -8.74 12.30 7.88
CA TYR A 135 -8.68 11.17 8.81
C TYR A 135 -7.30 10.52 8.91
N SER A 136 -6.32 10.92 8.09
CA SER A 136 -4.95 10.36 8.12
C SER A 136 -4.33 10.31 9.53
N PRO A 137 -4.39 11.36 10.37
CA PRO A 137 -3.88 11.28 11.75
C PRO A 137 -4.62 10.27 12.63
N ILE A 138 -5.95 10.18 12.46
CA ILE A 138 -6.81 9.26 13.22
C ILE A 138 -6.51 7.81 12.83
N MET A 139 -6.39 7.53 11.53
CA MET A 139 -6.00 6.19 11.06
C MET A 139 -4.62 5.78 11.57
N LYS A 140 -3.63 6.69 11.59
CA LYS A 140 -2.31 6.41 12.19
C LYS A 140 -2.41 6.04 13.67
N SER A 141 -3.29 6.71 14.43
CA SER A 141 -3.55 6.34 15.82
C SER A 141 -4.15 4.95 15.95
N PHE A 142 -5.15 4.58 15.13
CA PHE A 142 -5.69 3.22 15.12
C PHE A 142 -4.64 2.17 14.75
N MET A 143 -3.75 2.47 13.81
CA MET A 143 -2.63 1.58 13.47
C MET A 143 -1.64 1.41 14.62
N SER A 144 -1.36 2.46 15.40
CA SER A 144 -0.56 2.36 16.63
C SER A 144 -1.24 1.45 17.65
N ASN A 145 -2.55 1.67 17.86
CA ASN A 145 -3.32 0.86 18.79
C ASN A 145 -3.35 -0.62 18.39
N ILE A 146 -3.38 -0.96 17.09
CA ILE A 146 -3.26 -2.36 16.63
C ILE A 146 -1.96 -3.00 17.14
N VAL A 147 -0.84 -2.28 17.08
CA VAL A 147 0.47 -2.75 17.58
C VAL A 147 0.43 -2.93 19.10
N GLU A 148 -0.09 -1.95 19.83
CA GLU A 148 -0.21 -2.00 21.29
C GLU A 148 -1.07 -3.17 21.75
N GLN A 149 -2.22 -3.39 21.11
CA GLN A 149 -3.12 -4.49 21.44
C GLN A 149 -2.52 -5.86 21.09
N ARG A 150 -1.73 -5.96 20.01
CA ARG A 150 -0.98 -7.18 19.68
C ARG A 150 0.05 -7.51 20.77
N ILE A 151 0.79 -6.50 21.25
CA ILE A 151 1.77 -6.68 22.33
C ILE A 151 1.05 -7.11 23.63
N ALA A 152 -0.10 -6.50 23.94
CA ALA A 152 -0.91 -6.91 25.08
C ALA A 152 -1.40 -8.37 24.96
N LEU A 153 -1.88 -8.75 23.77
CA LEU A 153 -2.28 -10.12 23.43
C LEU A 153 -1.13 -11.12 23.67
N GLU A 154 0.07 -10.86 23.11
CA GLU A 154 1.27 -11.68 23.32
C GLU A 154 1.63 -11.80 24.81
N ASN A 155 1.61 -10.68 25.53
CA ASN A 155 1.93 -10.64 26.96
C ASN A 155 0.93 -11.41 27.82
N PHE A 156 -0.37 -11.34 27.52
CA PHE A 156 -1.39 -12.08 28.25
C PHE A 156 -1.32 -13.58 27.96
N LEU A 157 -1.06 -13.98 26.71
CA LEU A 157 -0.84 -15.39 26.36
C LEU A 157 0.37 -15.97 27.10
N ALA A 158 1.49 -15.25 27.12
CA ALA A 158 2.70 -15.70 27.82
C ALA A 158 2.49 -15.90 29.34
N LYS A 159 1.49 -15.23 29.93
CA LYS A 159 1.10 -15.35 31.35
C LYS A 159 -0.03 -16.35 31.58
N GLY A 160 -0.55 -17.00 30.54
CA GLY A 160 -1.69 -17.91 30.63
C GLY A 160 -3.05 -17.21 30.84
N TYR A 161 -3.13 -15.88 30.70
CA TYR A 161 -4.36 -15.12 30.90
C TYR A 161 -5.22 -15.12 29.63
N LYS A 162 -5.74 -16.29 29.24
CA LYS A 162 -6.44 -16.51 27.96
C LYS A 162 -7.62 -15.56 27.70
N LEU A 163 -8.44 -15.27 28.72
CA LEU A 163 -9.56 -14.33 28.57
C LEU A 163 -9.07 -12.90 28.27
N ARG A 164 -8.06 -12.43 29.01
CA ARG A 164 -7.43 -11.12 28.77
C ARG A 164 -6.74 -11.03 27.41
N ALA A 165 -6.10 -12.12 27.01
CA ALA A 165 -5.53 -12.25 25.66
C ALA A 165 -6.62 -12.10 24.60
N TYR A 166 -7.75 -12.78 24.76
CA TYR A 166 -8.87 -12.66 23.84
C TYR A 166 -9.45 -11.24 23.81
N GLU A 167 -9.59 -10.57 24.96
CA GLU A 167 -10.00 -9.15 25.03
C GLU A 167 -9.05 -8.24 24.22
N ALA A 168 -7.74 -8.41 24.38
CA ALA A 168 -6.74 -7.65 23.61
C ALA A 168 -6.86 -7.93 22.10
N TYR A 169 -7.08 -9.18 21.70
CA TYR A 169 -7.36 -9.53 20.30
C TYR A 169 -8.63 -8.86 19.76
N GLN A 170 -9.71 -8.80 20.55
CA GLN A 170 -10.92 -8.08 20.13
C GLN A 170 -10.66 -6.59 19.94
N GLN A 171 -9.86 -5.96 20.81
CA GLN A 171 -9.48 -4.56 20.65
C GLN A 171 -8.58 -4.34 19.43
N LEU A 172 -7.67 -5.27 19.14
CA LEU A 172 -6.87 -5.26 17.91
C LEU A 172 -7.79 -5.23 16.68
N ASN A 173 -8.72 -6.18 16.59
CA ASN A 173 -9.66 -6.26 15.47
C ASN A 173 -10.57 -5.04 15.37
N LEU A 174 -11.04 -4.51 16.49
CA LEU A 174 -11.86 -3.30 16.50
C LEU A 174 -11.11 -2.12 15.88
N ASN A 175 -9.81 -1.96 16.13
CA ASN A 175 -9.01 -0.91 15.49
C ASN A 175 -8.83 -1.15 13.98
N CYS A 176 -8.71 -2.40 13.52
CA CYS A 176 -8.76 -2.71 12.08
C CYS A 176 -10.10 -2.24 11.48
N MET A 177 -11.22 -2.58 12.12
CA MET A 177 -12.55 -2.21 11.65
C MET A 177 -12.77 -0.69 11.65
N LYS A 178 -12.21 0.04 12.62
CA LYS A 178 -12.26 1.52 12.65
C LYS A 178 -11.54 2.13 11.43
N CYS A 179 -10.38 1.61 11.05
CA CYS A 179 -9.70 2.02 9.81
C CYS A 179 -10.57 1.75 8.57
N HIS A 180 -11.20 0.57 8.49
CA HIS A 180 -12.08 0.23 7.38
C HIS A 180 -13.33 1.12 7.33
N ALA A 181 -13.95 1.40 8.47
CA ALA A 181 -15.12 2.27 8.54
C ALA A 181 -14.81 3.68 8.01
N LEU A 182 -13.66 4.25 8.39
CA LEU A 182 -13.25 5.57 7.91
C LEU A 182 -12.90 5.59 6.41
N SER A 183 -12.08 4.64 5.96
CA SER A 183 -11.64 4.57 4.55
C SER A 183 -12.72 4.15 3.57
N ARG A 184 -13.78 3.48 4.04
CA ARG A 184 -14.92 3.04 3.23
C ARG A 184 -16.21 3.82 3.50
N GLU A 185 -16.12 4.88 4.30
CA GLU A 185 -17.24 5.76 4.66
C GLU A 185 -18.48 5.01 5.15
N TRP A 186 -18.29 4.05 6.06
CA TRP A 186 -19.41 3.37 6.72
C TRP A 186 -20.14 4.37 7.62
N LYS A 187 -21.37 4.73 7.22
CA LYS A 187 -22.25 5.68 7.92
C LYS A 187 -23.14 4.96 8.92
#